data_AF-A0A9D4KWV8-F1
#
_entry.id   AF-A0A9D4KWV8-F1
#
_cell.length_a   1.000
_cell.length_b   1.000
_cell.length_c   1.000
_cell.angle_alpha   90.00
_cell.angle_beta   90.00
_cell.angle_gamma   90.00
#
_symmetry.space_group_name_H-M   'P 1'
#
loop_
_entity.id
_entity.type
_entity.pdbx_description
1 polymer ?
#
loop_
_entity_poly.entity_id
_entity_poly.type
_entity_poly.pdbx_seq_one_letter_code
_entity_poly.pdbx_strand_id
1 'polypeptide(L)'
;MCLYKLVCVFILTTATVKGIVYLGCYKDSRDKRVLSIKLPDSDKNTPEECARRCSQYRYAGVEFKRLCFCGDVLTQTNQLETECREKCSGNRSEICGDSWWISVYTNWACGPPPAIANGNTTLHNGTNVRYGLIADVHCSPGFIGKPNITCFSNTSWEITTCEQSG
;
A
#
# COMPACT_ATOMS: atom_id res chain seq x y z
N MET A 1 1.19 26.71 -35.85
CA MET A 1 1.73 25.39 -36.25
C MET A 1 3.13 25.31 -35.65
N CYS A 2 3.52 24.50 -34.65
CA CYS A 2 3.04 23.33 -33.91
C CYS A 2 3.74 23.43 -32.50
N LEU A 3 3.10 23.53 -31.33
CA LEU A 3 2.41 22.54 -30.45
C LEU A 3 3.29 21.39 -29.93
N TYR A 4 3.77 21.48 -28.67
CA TYR A 4 3.86 20.45 -27.60
C TYR A 4 4.71 21.03 -26.41
N LYS A 5 4.16 21.84 -25.49
CA LYS A 5 3.43 21.51 -24.24
C LYS A 5 4.21 20.66 -23.21
N LEU A 6 4.23 21.19 -21.96
CA LEU A 6 4.40 20.53 -20.65
C LEU A 6 5.81 20.33 -20.08
N VAL A 7 6.50 21.43 -19.74
CA VAL A 7 7.36 21.42 -18.54
C VAL A 7 6.46 21.73 -17.36
N CYS A 8 5.76 20.70 -16.87
CA CYS A 8 5.02 20.80 -15.61
C CYS A 8 6.02 21.00 -14.47
N VAL A 9 5.96 22.20 -13.88
CA VAL A 9 6.08 22.50 -12.46
C VAL A 9 6.87 21.48 -11.63
N PHE A 10 8.04 21.92 -11.16
CA PHE A 10 8.73 21.43 -9.98
C PHE A 10 7.76 21.24 -8.81
N ILE A 11 7.23 20.03 -8.63
CA ILE A 11 6.74 19.58 -7.34
C ILE A 11 7.67 18.45 -6.90
N LEU A 12 8.56 18.76 -5.95
CA LEU A 12 9.17 17.77 -5.06
C LEU A 12 8.07 17.13 -4.21
N THR A 13 7.16 16.39 -4.84
CA THR A 13 6.26 15.48 -4.14
C THR A 13 7.07 14.22 -3.94
N THR A 14 7.37 13.90 -2.69
CA THR A 14 7.62 12.52 -2.27
C THR A 14 6.65 11.65 -3.05
N ALA A 15 7.15 10.78 -3.94
CA ALA A 15 6.32 10.06 -4.89
C ALA A 15 5.22 9.32 -4.12
N THR A 16 4.03 9.90 -4.13
CA THR A 16 2.80 9.36 -3.57
C THR A 16 2.35 8.23 -4.50
N VAL A 17 3.09 7.13 -4.51
CA VAL A 17 2.67 5.96 -5.28
C VAL A 17 1.57 5.30 -4.46
N LYS A 18 0.33 5.36 -4.95
CA LYS A 18 -0.81 4.52 -4.50
C LYS A 18 -0.94 4.37 -2.97
N GLY A 19 -0.96 5.47 -2.22
CA GLY A 19 -1.34 5.40 -0.80
C GLY A 19 -0.27 4.98 0.21
N ILE A 20 0.99 4.86 -0.21
CA ILE A 20 2.13 4.58 0.65
C ILE A 20 3.22 5.63 0.46
N VAL A 21 4.00 5.90 1.52
CA VAL A 21 5.17 6.80 1.45
C VAL A 21 6.42 5.99 1.51
N TYR A 22 7.27 6.14 0.51
CA TYR A 22 8.63 5.62 0.60
C TYR A 22 9.45 6.41 1.62
N LEU A 23 10.04 5.70 2.59
CA LEU A 23 10.86 6.28 3.66
C LEU A 23 12.35 6.12 3.44
N GLY A 24 12.76 5.31 2.47
CA GLY A 24 14.16 5.08 2.14
C GLY A 24 14.55 3.61 2.07
N CYS A 25 15.81 3.41 1.68
CA CYS A 25 16.47 2.12 1.56
C CYS A 25 17.36 1.88 2.78
N TYR A 26 17.02 0.89 3.60
CA TYR A 26 17.69 0.64 4.88
C TYR A 26 18.54 -0.63 4.81
N LYS A 27 19.69 -0.60 5.49
CA LYS A 27 20.53 -1.79 5.65
C LYS A 27 19.82 -2.78 6.57
N ASP A 28 19.60 -3.98 6.07
CA ASP A 28 18.98 -5.07 6.79
C ASP A 28 19.99 -6.19 7.08
N SER A 29 19.68 -7.09 8.01
CA SER A 29 20.48 -8.30 8.26
C SER A 29 19.69 -9.31 9.08
N ARG A 30 20.17 -10.56 9.13
CA ARG A 30 19.56 -11.61 9.94
C ARG A 30 19.48 -11.24 11.43
N ASP A 31 20.52 -10.60 11.96
CA ASP A 31 20.66 -10.30 13.38
C ASP A 31 20.14 -8.90 13.76
N LYS A 32 20.00 -8.01 12.78
CA LYS A 32 19.53 -6.63 12.96
C LYS A 32 18.46 -6.29 11.94
N ARG A 33 17.30 -6.93 12.08
CA ARG A 33 16.17 -6.75 11.17
C ARG A 33 15.55 -5.36 11.28
N VAL A 34 15.44 -4.62 10.17
CA VAL A 34 14.79 -3.29 10.15
C VAL A 34 13.32 -3.39 10.60
N LEU A 35 12.62 -4.39 10.06
CA LEU A 35 11.23 -4.75 10.39
C LEU A 35 11.19 -6.21 10.86
N SER A 36 10.55 -6.47 12.00
CA SER A 36 10.69 -7.74 12.72
C SER A 36 9.83 -8.89 12.17
N ILE A 37 8.81 -8.60 11.38
CA ILE A 37 7.80 -9.59 10.99
C ILE A 37 7.93 -9.89 9.51
N LYS A 38 8.53 -11.02 9.17
CA LYS A 38 8.57 -11.51 7.79
C LYS A 38 7.26 -12.23 7.44
N LEU A 39 6.60 -11.82 6.36
CA LEU A 39 5.46 -12.54 5.80
C LEU A 39 5.90 -13.65 4.83
N PRO A 40 5.03 -14.60 4.45
CA PRO A 40 5.33 -15.56 3.40
C PRO A 40 5.75 -14.87 2.09
N ASP A 41 6.74 -15.45 1.41
CA ASP A 41 7.23 -14.98 0.12
C ASP A 41 6.09 -14.97 -0.92
N SER A 42 6.15 -14.05 -1.88
CA SER A 42 5.13 -13.92 -2.93
C SER A 42 5.77 -13.57 -4.27
N ASP A 43 5.39 -14.30 -5.32
CA ASP A 43 5.77 -13.96 -6.71
C ASP A 43 4.96 -12.78 -7.27
N LYS A 44 3.99 -12.28 -6.50
CA LYS A 44 3.21 -11.09 -6.82
C LYS A 44 3.59 -9.89 -5.93
N ASN A 45 4.77 -9.94 -5.28
CA ASN A 45 5.17 -8.90 -4.36
C ASN A 45 5.43 -7.58 -5.11
N THR A 46 4.86 -6.50 -4.59
CA THR A 46 5.12 -5.10 -4.93
C THR A 46 5.12 -4.29 -3.62
N PRO A 47 5.59 -3.03 -3.60
CA PRO A 47 5.47 -2.18 -2.42
C PRO A 47 4.02 -2.09 -1.90
N GLU A 48 3.06 -1.97 -2.81
CA GLU A 48 1.64 -1.88 -2.50
C GLU A 48 1.07 -3.20 -1.99
N GLU A 49 1.37 -4.32 -2.64
CA GLU A 49 0.89 -5.62 -2.17
C GLU A 49 1.46 -5.94 -0.78
N CYS A 50 2.73 -5.61 -0.54
CA CYS A 50 3.33 -5.77 0.77
C CYS A 50 2.67 -4.87 1.82
N ALA A 51 2.48 -3.58 1.49
CA ALA A 51 1.76 -2.64 2.35
C ALA A 51 0.35 -3.12 2.71
N ARG A 52 -0.40 -3.64 1.72
CA ARG A 52 -1.75 -4.20 1.90
C ARG A 52 -1.73 -5.39 2.87
N ARG A 53 -0.77 -6.30 2.71
CA ARG A 53 -0.59 -7.46 3.61
C ARG A 53 -0.11 -7.05 5.00
N CYS A 54 0.58 -5.92 5.11
CA CYS A 54 1.01 -5.31 6.37
C CYS A 54 0.00 -4.29 6.93
N SER A 55 -1.27 -4.29 6.50
CA SER A 55 -2.25 -3.25 6.85
C SER A 55 -2.44 -3.04 8.37
N GLN A 56 -2.21 -4.07 9.19
CA GLN A 56 -2.26 -3.99 10.65
C GLN A 56 -1.03 -3.29 11.29
N TYR A 57 0.04 -3.08 10.53
CA TYR A 57 1.31 -2.51 10.99
C TYR A 57 1.54 -1.11 10.40
N ARG A 58 2.36 -0.30 11.07
CA ARG A 58 2.67 1.08 10.65
C ARG A 58 3.56 1.12 9.41
N TYR A 59 4.46 0.15 9.28
CA TYR A 59 5.44 0.07 8.22
C TYR A 59 5.35 -1.25 7.48
N ALA A 60 5.61 -1.16 6.18
CA ALA A 60 5.84 -2.29 5.31
C ALA A 60 7.22 -2.13 4.66
N GLY A 61 7.86 -3.24 4.35
CA GLY A 61 9.16 -3.23 3.70
C GLY A 61 9.30 -4.38 2.74
N VAL A 62 9.84 -4.10 1.57
CA VAL A 62 10.10 -5.09 0.52
C VAL A 62 11.59 -5.32 0.38
N GLU A 63 11.98 -6.59 0.36
CA GLU A 63 13.38 -7.02 0.25
C GLU A 63 13.47 -8.12 -0.81
N PHE A 64 14.58 -8.14 -1.55
CA PHE A 64 14.96 -9.23 -2.45
C PHE A 64 13.82 -9.77 -3.33
N LYS A 65 13.16 -8.87 -4.10
CA LYS A 65 12.09 -9.15 -5.09
C LYS A 65 10.73 -9.55 -4.52
N ARG A 66 10.75 -10.55 -3.62
CA ARG A 66 9.57 -11.34 -3.21
C ARG A 66 9.31 -11.36 -1.71
N LEU A 67 10.22 -10.80 -0.92
CA LEU A 67 10.08 -10.77 0.52
C LEU A 67 9.29 -9.53 0.94
N CYS A 68 8.44 -9.73 1.93
CA CYS A 68 7.65 -8.66 2.53
C CYS A 68 7.81 -8.74 4.05
N PHE A 69 8.06 -7.59 4.66
CA PHE A 69 8.22 -7.43 6.10
C PHE A 69 7.29 -6.36 6.62
N CYS A 70 6.83 -6.52 7.85
CA CYS A 70 5.98 -5.59 8.55
C CYS A 70 6.57 -5.22 9.91
N GLY A 71 6.15 -4.08 10.45
CA GLY A 71 6.43 -3.71 11.84
C GLY A 71 5.88 -2.34 12.21
N ASP A 72 5.79 -2.07 13.51
CA ASP A 72 5.36 -0.76 14.02
C ASP A 72 6.52 0.18 14.37
N VAL A 73 7.76 -0.34 14.33
CA VAL A 73 8.98 0.38 14.70
C VAL A 73 10.08 0.04 13.69
N LEU A 74 10.84 1.05 13.27
CA LEU A 74 12.08 0.88 12.52
C LEU A 74 13.24 0.72 13.49
N THR A 75 13.87 -0.45 13.55
CA THR A 75 14.93 -0.72 14.54
C THR A 75 16.31 -0.24 14.08
N GLN A 76 16.48 0.01 12.78
CA GLN A 76 17.72 0.46 12.17
C GLN A 76 17.49 1.76 11.40
N THR A 77 18.52 2.61 11.32
CA THR A 77 18.45 3.91 10.65
C THR A 77 19.48 4.08 9.53
N ASN A 78 20.35 3.10 9.33
CA ASN A 78 21.40 3.16 8.31
C ASN A 78 20.77 3.06 6.92
N GLN A 79 20.81 4.16 6.16
CA GLN A 79 20.22 4.24 4.83
C GLN A 79 21.25 4.45 3.73
N LEU A 80 21.02 3.84 2.57
CA LEU A 80 21.76 4.12 1.34
C LEU A 80 20.88 3.82 0.13
N GLU A 81 20.28 4.85 -0.45
CA GLU A 81 19.31 4.74 -1.54
C GLU A 81 19.83 3.95 -2.75
N THR A 82 21.13 4.06 -3.02
CA THR A 82 21.73 3.37 -4.16
C THR A 82 21.78 1.87 -4.00
N GLU A 83 21.46 1.28 -2.86
CA GLU A 83 21.60 -0.17 -2.65
C GLU A 83 20.31 -0.95 -2.95
N CYS A 84 19.14 -0.30 -2.88
CA CYS A 84 17.89 -0.93 -3.28
C CYS A 84 17.73 -0.82 -4.80
N ARG A 85 18.06 -1.88 -5.54
CA ARG A 85 18.01 -1.90 -7.02
C ARG A 85 17.18 -3.04 -7.59
N GLU A 86 16.72 -3.93 -6.73
CA GLU A 86 16.18 -5.20 -7.14
C GLU A 86 14.72 -5.04 -7.58
N LYS A 87 14.37 -5.65 -8.72
CA LYS A 87 13.03 -5.46 -9.31
C LYS A 87 12.00 -6.32 -8.60
N CYS A 88 10.81 -5.78 -8.38
CA CYS A 88 9.73 -6.53 -7.76
C CYS A 88 9.30 -7.74 -8.62
N SER A 89 8.93 -8.83 -7.94
CA SER A 89 8.43 -10.04 -8.58
C SER A 89 7.06 -9.85 -9.24
N GLY A 90 6.17 -9.07 -8.61
CA GLY A 90 4.84 -8.76 -9.14
C GLY A 90 4.82 -7.66 -10.20
N ASN A 91 5.83 -6.78 -10.21
CA ASN A 91 5.91 -5.67 -11.16
C ASN A 91 7.36 -5.22 -11.37
N ARG A 92 7.94 -5.57 -12.53
CA ARG A 92 9.36 -5.30 -12.83
C ARG A 92 9.70 -3.81 -13.06
N SER A 93 8.71 -2.93 -13.06
CA SER A 93 8.89 -1.48 -13.12
C SER A 93 9.06 -0.84 -11.74
N GLU A 94 8.85 -1.59 -10.66
CA GLU A 94 9.00 -1.16 -9.27
C GLU A 94 10.25 -1.80 -8.62
N ILE A 95 10.79 -1.14 -7.59
CA ILE A 95 11.95 -1.60 -6.82
C ILE A 95 11.48 -2.23 -5.51
N CYS A 96 12.04 -3.40 -5.18
CA CYS A 96 11.72 -4.20 -4.01
C CYS A 96 12.98 -4.56 -3.22
N GLY A 97 13.70 -3.54 -2.75
CA GLY A 97 14.92 -3.69 -1.96
C GLY A 97 16.11 -4.23 -2.75
N ASP A 98 16.95 -5.00 -2.08
CA ASP A 98 18.02 -5.85 -2.61
C ASP A 98 18.38 -6.90 -1.53
N SER A 99 19.41 -7.72 -1.75
CA SER A 99 19.93 -8.63 -0.74
C SER A 99 20.44 -7.85 0.47
N TRP A 100 19.76 -7.98 1.62
CA TRP A 100 20.08 -7.27 2.86
C TRP A 100 19.89 -5.75 2.80
N TRP A 101 19.10 -5.27 1.85
CA TRP A 101 18.67 -3.88 1.76
C TRP A 101 17.15 -3.84 1.56
N ILE A 102 16.46 -3.17 2.47
CA ILE A 102 14.99 -3.16 2.49
C ILE A 102 14.47 -1.76 2.13
N SER A 103 13.61 -1.70 1.13
CA SER A 103 12.86 -0.48 0.79
C SER A 103 11.66 -0.38 1.74
N VAL A 104 11.64 0.65 2.60
CA VAL A 104 10.63 0.80 3.66
C VAL A 104 9.58 1.84 3.26
N TYR A 105 8.32 1.55 3.58
CA TYR A 105 7.18 2.40 3.31
C TYR A 105 6.31 2.59 4.56
N THR A 106 5.68 3.76 4.71
CA THR A 106 4.58 3.92 5.69
C THR A 106 3.27 3.42 5.11
N ASN A 107 2.51 2.71 5.94
CA ASN A 107 1.10 2.45 5.70
C ASN A 107 0.29 3.63 6.25
N TRP A 108 -0.36 4.40 5.39
CA TRP A 108 -1.20 5.51 5.84
C TRP A 108 -2.49 5.04 6.49
N ALA A 109 -2.97 5.87 7.42
CA ALA A 109 -4.33 5.81 7.89
C ALA A 109 -5.28 6.20 6.73
N CYS A 110 -6.31 5.41 6.53
CA CYS A 110 -7.38 5.70 5.60
C CYS A 110 -8.43 6.54 6.31
N GLY A 111 -9.10 7.42 5.55
CA GLY A 111 -10.32 8.06 6.03
C GLY A 111 -11.46 7.03 6.21
N PRO A 112 -12.59 7.44 6.82
CA PRO A 112 -13.77 6.58 6.87
C PRO A 112 -14.19 6.13 5.45
N PRO A 113 -14.83 4.96 5.31
CA PRO A 113 -15.41 4.53 4.03
C PRO A 113 -16.32 5.60 3.43
N PRO A 114 -16.40 5.70 2.09
CA PRO A 114 -17.35 6.59 1.46
C PRO A 114 -18.79 6.17 1.78
N ALA A 115 -19.69 7.15 1.78
CA ALA A 115 -21.11 6.86 1.74
C ALA A 115 -21.46 6.20 0.39
N ILE A 116 -22.28 5.15 0.42
CA ILE A 116 -22.72 4.42 -0.77
C ILE A 116 -24.20 4.74 -1.01
N ALA A 117 -24.57 5.06 -2.26
CA ALA A 117 -25.97 5.21 -2.63
C ALA A 117 -26.70 3.86 -2.52
N ASN A 118 -27.86 3.85 -1.86
CA ASN A 118 -28.68 2.65 -1.63
C ASN A 118 -27.94 1.52 -0.89
N GLY A 119 -27.02 1.88 0.01
CA GLY A 119 -26.32 0.92 0.84
C GLY A 119 -25.57 1.58 1.99
N ASN A 120 -24.88 0.77 2.77
CA ASN A 120 -23.96 1.23 3.80
C ASN A 120 -22.68 0.39 3.78
N THR A 121 -21.71 0.80 4.60
CA THR A 121 -20.45 0.08 4.79
C THR A 121 -20.24 -0.26 6.25
N THR A 122 -19.64 -1.42 6.49
CA THR A 122 -19.16 -1.81 7.82
C THR A 122 -17.67 -2.14 7.72
N LEU A 123 -16.90 -1.59 8.66
CA LEU A 123 -15.46 -1.84 8.74
C LEU A 123 -15.18 -3.15 9.46
N HIS A 124 -14.36 -4.01 8.86
CA HIS A 124 -13.73 -5.11 9.59
C HIS A 124 -12.68 -4.52 10.56
N ASN A 125 -12.72 -4.91 11.84
CA ASN A 125 -11.74 -4.56 12.89
C ASN A 125 -11.74 -3.12 13.48
N GLY A 126 -12.83 -2.34 13.34
CA GLY A 126 -12.99 -1.08 14.08
C GLY A 126 -12.10 0.09 13.59
N THR A 127 -12.00 1.15 14.39
CA THR A 127 -11.67 2.53 13.96
C THR A 127 -10.26 2.79 13.39
N ASN A 128 -9.37 1.80 13.33
CA ASN A 128 -8.01 1.96 12.78
C ASN A 128 -7.97 1.57 11.29
N VAL A 129 -8.53 2.42 10.45
CA VAL A 129 -8.55 2.22 9.00
C VAL A 129 -7.16 2.51 8.43
N ARG A 130 -6.54 1.56 7.72
CA ARG A 130 -5.21 1.69 7.11
C ARG A 130 -5.22 1.18 5.66
N TYR A 131 -4.18 1.53 4.89
CA TYR A 131 -4.03 1.06 3.51
C TYR A 131 -4.26 -0.45 3.39
N GLY A 132 -5.09 -0.87 2.42
CA GLY A 132 -5.42 -2.27 2.19
C GLY A 132 -6.50 -2.87 3.10
N LEU A 133 -7.12 -2.07 3.98
CA LEU A 133 -8.27 -2.51 4.78
C LEU A 133 -9.52 -2.67 3.88
N ILE A 134 -10.34 -3.65 4.22
CA ILE A 134 -11.56 -4.03 3.49
C ILE A 134 -12.78 -3.60 4.31
N ALA A 135 -13.73 -2.91 3.67
CA ALA A 135 -15.06 -2.67 4.22
C ALA A 135 -16.08 -3.53 3.48
N ASP A 136 -16.99 -4.15 4.23
CA ASP A 136 -18.13 -4.83 3.64
C ASP A 136 -19.16 -3.82 3.16
N VAL A 137 -19.76 -4.10 2.02
CA VAL A 137 -20.82 -3.31 1.42
C VAL A 137 -22.13 -4.04 1.62
N HIS A 138 -23.08 -3.36 2.25
CA HIS A 138 -24.43 -3.87 2.44
C HIS A 138 -25.40 -3.02 1.63
N CYS A 139 -25.87 -3.56 0.50
CA CYS A 139 -26.88 -2.91 -0.32
C CYS A 139 -28.27 -3.06 0.31
N SER A 140 -29.09 -2.02 0.15
CA SER A 140 -30.51 -2.05 0.53
C SER A 140 -31.26 -3.13 -0.28
N PRO A 141 -32.38 -3.67 0.24
CA PRO A 141 -33.19 -4.63 -0.50
C PRO A 141 -33.58 -4.13 -1.89
N GLY A 142 -33.43 -4.99 -2.91
CA GLY A 142 -33.68 -4.65 -4.32
C GLY A 142 -32.48 -4.03 -5.06
N PHE A 143 -31.33 -3.92 -4.41
CA PHE A 143 -30.09 -3.44 -5.02
C PHE A 143 -28.95 -4.46 -4.90
N ILE A 144 -28.07 -4.50 -5.90
CA ILE A 144 -26.89 -5.37 -5.99
C ILE A 144 -25.66 -4.49 -6.25
N GLY A 145 -24.56 -4.77 -5.57
CA GLY A 145 -23.28 -4.07 -5.69
C GLY A 145 -22.10 -4.99 -5.41
N LYS A 146 -20.88 -4.45 -5.43
CA LYS A 146 -19.71 -5.24 -5.00
C LYS A 146 -19.85 -5.56 -3.51
N PRO A 147 -19.52 -6.77 -3.05
CA PRO A 147 -19.67 -7.16 -1.65
C PRO A 147 -18.64 -6.48 -0.72
N ASN A 148 -17.53 -5.99 -1.27
CA ASN A 148 -16.47 -5.37 -0.49
C ASN A 148 -15.75 -4.26 -1.29
N ILE A 149 -15.18 -3.32 -0.55
CA ILE A 149 -14.31 -2.26 -1.07
C ILE A 149 -13.01 -2.18 -0.27
N THR A 150 -11.91 -1.92 -0.97
CA THR A 150 -10.58 -1.80 -0.38
C THR A 150 -10.12 -0.34 -0.31
N CYS A 151 -9.42 0.04 0.75
CA CYS A 151 -8.75 1.34 0.80
C CYS A 151 -7.43 1.32 0.01
N PHE A 152 -7.25 2.31 -0.88
CA PHE A 152 -6.09 2.43 -1.77
C PHE A 152 -5.21 3.65 -1.52
N SER A 153 -5.66 4.65 -0.76
CA SER A 153 -4.82 5.80 -0.44
C SER A 153 -5.35 6.57 0.77
N ASN A 154 -4.63 7.62 1.18
CA ASN A 154 -5.12 8.58 2.15
C ASN A 154 -6.48 9.14 1.68
N THR A 155 -7.57 8.57 2.20
CA THR A 155 -9.00 8.83 1.89
C THR A 155 -9.61 8.19 0.63
N SER A 156 -8.85 7.47 -0.20
CA SER A 156 -9.43 6.83 -1.40
C SER A 156 -9.80 5.37 -1.17
N TRP A 157 -11.05 5.05 -1.44
CA TRP A 157 -11.60 3.69 -1.44
C TRP A 157 -11.96 3.26 -2.86
N GLU A 158 -12.02 1.95 -3.05
CA GLU A 158 -12.62 1.32 -4.22
C GLU A 158 -14.04 1.85 -4.44
N ILE A 159 -14.31 2.39 -5.65
CA ILE A 159 -15.63 2.95 -5.96
C ILE A 159 -16.61 1.79 -6.12
N THR A 160 -17.75 1.90 -5.46
CA THR A 160 -18.89 1.00 -5.64
C THR A 160 -20.21 1.74 -5.47
N THR A 161 -21.25 1.22 -6.11
CA THR A 161 -22.63 1.66 -6.01
C THR A 161 -23.53 0.43 -5.92
N CYS A 162 -24.65 0.58 -5.22
CA CYS A 162 -25.71 -0.43 -5.21
C CYS A 162 -26.72 -0.05 -6.31
N GLU A 163 -26.82 -0.90 -7.33
CA GLU A 163 -27.68 -0.70 -8.50
C GLU A 163 -28.90 -1.61 -8.43
N GLN A 164 -30.04 -1.17 -8.98
CA GLN A 164 -31.30 -1.89 -8.83
C GLN A 164 -31.24 -3.23 -9.57
N SER A 165 -31.62 -4.31 -8.90
CA SER A 165 -31.78 -5.61 -9.56
C SER A 165 -33.04 -5.55 -10.42
N GLY A 166 -32.87 -5.65 -11.74
CA GLY A 166 -33.98 -5.73 -12.70
C GLY A 166 -34.88 -6.94 -12.50
#